data_AF-A0A2G9RVU7-F1
#
_entry.id   AF-A0A2G9RVU7-F1
#
_cell.length_a   1.000
_cell.length_b   1.000
_cell.length_c   1.000
_cell.angle_alpha   90.00
_cell.angle_beta   90.00
_cell.angle_gamma   90.00
#
_symmetry.space_group_name_H-M   'P 1'
#
loop_
_entity.id
_entity.type
_entity.pdbx_description
1 polymer ?
#
loop_
_entity_poly.entity_id
_entity_poly.type
_entity_poly.pdbx_seq_one_letter_code
_entity_poly.pdbx_strand_id
1 'polypeptide(L)' 'MDEVQKFLGVSPHYNYSEALTFDSHKGFWCQLLEEGKTKCLGKSKGRKYPPMDAEVSISLS' A
#
# COMPACT_ATOMS: atom_id res chain seq x y z
N MET A 1 7.69 -5.37 -3.61
CA MET A 1 8.14 -4.40 -4.63
C MET A 1 9.46 -4.77 -5.29
N ASP A 2 10.17 -5.79 -4.81
CA ASP A 2 11.42 -6.25 -5.43
C ASP A 2 11.22 -6.84 -6.84
N GLU A 3 10.15 -7.61 -7.04
CA GLU A 3 9.82 -8.23 -8.35
C GLU A 3 9.64 -7.19 -9.46
N VAL A 4 8.97 -6.07 -9.19
CA VAL A 4 8.77 -4.99 -10.17
C VAL A 4 10.11 -4.36 -10.57
N GLN A 5 11.02 -4.17 -9.61
CA GLN A 5 12.35 -3.61 -9.87
C GLN A 5 13.19 -4.55 -10.73
N LYS A 6 13.17 -5.86 -10.40
CA LYS A 6 13.81 -6.91 -11.20
C LYS A 6 13.27 -6.98 -12.62
N PHE A 7 11.94 -6.97 -12.76
CA PHE A 7 11.27 -7.00 -14.07
C PHE A 7 11.68 -5.81 -14.94
N LEU A 8 11.82 -4.63 -14.35
CA LEU A 8 12.22 -3.40 -15.06
C LEU A 8 13.74 -3.23 -15.18
N GLY A 9 14.56 -4.12 -14.60
CA GLY A 9 16.02 -4.03 -14.62
C GLY A 9 16.58 -2.82 -13.85
N VAL A 10 15.87 -2.33 -12.83
CA VAL A 10 16.26 -1.15 -12.04
C VAL A 10 17.51 -1.46 -11.22
N SER A 11 18.56 -0.64 -11.33
CA SER A 11 19.77 -0.72 -10.49
C SER A 11 20.31 0.68 -10.21
N PRO A 12 20.60 1.05 -8.93
CA PRO A 12 20.45 0.22 -7.73
C PRO A 12 18.99 0.02 -7.31
N HIS A 13 18.71 -1.07 -6.58
CA HIS A 13 17.37 -1.33 -6.04
C HIS A 13 17.00 -0.28 -4.97
N TYR A 14 15.77 0.20 -5.04
CA TYR A 14 15.16 1.06 -4.05
C TYR A 14 14.73 0.25 -2.82
N ASN A 15 15.18 0.68 -1.64
CA ASN A 15 14.85 0.04 -0.36
C ASN A 15 13.51 0.53 0.17
N TYR A 16 12.44 -0.18 -0.19
CA TYR A 16 11.09 0.14 0.27
C TYR A 16 10.88 -0.07 1.78
N SER A 17 11.72 -0.85 2.45
CA SER A 17 11.61 -1.07 3.90
C SER A 17 11.99 0.17 4.72
N GLU A 18 12.87 1.01 4.16
CA GLU A 18 13.28 2.29 4.78
C GLU A 18 12.39 3.45 4.30
N ALA A 19 11.84 3.35 3.08
CA ALA A 19 11.05 4.41 2.47
C ALA A 19 9.55 4.34 2.79
N LEU A 20 9.06 3.23 3.35
CA LEU A 20 7.64 3.05 3.68
C LEU A 20 7.45 2.81 5.17
N THR A 21 6.33 3.31 5.70
CA THR A 21 5.89 3.03 7.07
C THR A 21 4.39 2.72 7.08
N PHE A 22 3.94 1.90 8.02
CA PHE A 22 2.54 1.56 8.16
C PHE A 22 1.82 2.61 9.02
N ASP A 23 0.80 3.24 8.46
CA ASP A 23 -0.09 4.14 9.19
C ASP A 23 -1.30 3.36 9.69
N SER A 24 -1.41 3.16 11.01
CA SER A 24 -2.51 2.41 11.63
C SER A 24 -3.86 3.13 11.57
N HIS A 25 -3.86 4.46 11.55
CA HIS A 25 -5.09 5.25 11.41
C HIS A 25 -5.63 5.17 9.98
N LYS A 26 -4.75 5.16 8.99
CA LYS A 26 -5.14 4.94 7.60
C LYS A 26 -5.41 3.46 7.31
N GLY A 27 -4.68 2.54 7.94
CA GLY A 27 -4.71 1.10 7.70
C GLY A 27 -3.89 0.65 6.47
N PHE A 28 -2.97 1.49 5.98
CA PHE A 28 -2.19 1.22 4.77
C PHE A 28 -0.74 1.69 4.92
N TRP A 29 0.14 1.14 4.09
CA TRP A 29 1.51 1.63 3.96
C TRP A 29 1.55 3.00 3.27
N CYS A 30 2.36 3.91 3.80
CA CYS A 30 2.56 5.27 3.32
C CYS A 30 4.05 5.56 3.11
N GLN A 31 4.35 6.56 2.28
CA GLN A 31 5.71 7.00 2.06
C GLN A 31 6.22 7.75 3.29
N LEU A 32 7.41 7.39 3.78
CA LEU A 32 8.14 8.16 4.78
C LEU A 32 8.84 9.33 4.08
N LEU A 33 8.64 10.54 4.60
CA LEU A 33 9.32 11.75 4.18
C LEU A 33 10.35 12.17 5.23
N GLU A 34 11.18 13.15 4.88
CA GLU A 34 12.11 13.79 5.79
C GLU A 34 11.37 14.37 7.03
N GLU A 35 12.08 14.47 8.15
CA GLU A 35 11.56 14.97 9.43
C GLU A 35 10.42 14.13 10.04
N GLY A 36 10.31 12.85 9.67
CA GLY A 36 9.30 11.93 10.23
C GLY A 36 7.88 12.19 9.74
N LYS A 37 7.70 13.05 8.73
CA LYS A 37 6.41 13.24 8.06
C LYS A 37 6.08 12.01 7.23
N THR A 38 4.80 11.71 7.10
CA THR A 38 4.31 10.62 6.25
C THR A 38 3.42 11.17 5.15
N LYS A 39 3.58 10.64 3.94
CA LYS A 39 2.73 10.94 2.80
C LYS A 39 1.96 9.71 2.40
N CYS A 40 0.69 9.71 2.80
CA CYS A 40 -0.25 8.68 2.43
C CYS A 40 -0.98 9.01 1.13
N LEU A 41 -1.51 7.98 0.47
CA LEU A 41 -2.44 8.15 -0.65
C LEU A 41 -3.71 8.89 -0.19
N GLY A 42 -4.31 9.67 -1.09
CA GLY A 42 -5.50 10.47 -0.80
C GLY A 42 -6.75 9.65 -0.45
N LYS A 43 -7.81 10.35 -0.03
CA LYS A 43 -9.08 9.75 0.46
C LYS A 43 -9.75 8.79 -0.53
N SER A 44 -9.52 8.95 -1.83
CA SER A 44 -10.09 8.09 -2.87
C SER A 44 -9.45 6.69 -2.93
N LYS A 45 -8.31 6.46 -2.26
CA LYS A 45 -7.57 5.19 -2.22
C LYS A 45 -7.63 4.57 -0.82
N GLY A 46 -8.12 3.32 -0.76
CA GLY A 46 -8.39 2.63 0.51
C GLY A 46 -9.75 3.00 1.12
N ARG A 47 -10.80 3.13 0.29
CA ARG A 47 -12.15 3.43 0.77
C ARG A 47 -12.67 2.27 1.62
N LYS A 48 -13.33 2.59 2.73
CA LYS A 48 -14.06 1.61 3.53
C LYS A 48 -15.37 1.27 2.81
N TYR A 49 -15.48 0.05 2.31
CA TYR A 49 -16.71 -0.48 1.75
C TYR A 49 -17.53 -1.16 2.86
N PRO A 50 -18.86 -1.22 2.73
CA PRO A 50 -19.65 -2.17 3.48
C PRO A 50 -19.10 -3.59 3.30
N PRO A 51 -19.28 -4.48 4.29
CA PRO A 51 -18.95 -5.89 4.10
C PRO A 51 -19.70 -6.43 2.88
N MET A 52 -19.01 -7.24 2.08
CA MET A 52 -19.64 -7.93 0.97
C MET A 52 -20.67 -8.92 1.51
N ASP A 53 -21.80 -9.07 0.81
CA ASP A 53 -22.78 -10.11 1.14
C ASP A 53 -22.09 -11.49 1.11
N ALA A 54 -22.38 -12.32 2.11
CA ALA A 54 -21.78 -13.63 2.27
C ALA A 54 -22.11 -14.55 1.07
N GLU A 55 -23.36 -14.54 0.59
CA GLU A 55 -23.77 -15.38 -0.54
C GLU A 55 -23.06 -14.96 -1.83
N VAL A 56 -22.93 -13.65 -2.04
CA VAL A 56 -22.26 -13.09 -3.21
C VAL A 56 -20.75 -13.34 -3.15
N SER A 57 -20.12 -13.16 -1.99
CA SER A 57 -18.67 -13.41 -1.85
C SER A 57 -18.30 -14.87 -2.07
N ILE A 58 -19.12 -15.81 -1.57
CA ILE A 58 -18.95 -17.25 -1.82
C ILE A 58 -19.10 -17.56 -3.31
N SER A 59 -20.06 -16.94 -4.00
CA SER A 59 -20.27 -17.17 -5.45
C SER A 59 -19.15 -16.67 -6.35
N LEU A 60 -18.29 -15.76 -5.86
CA LEU A 60 -17.17 -15.16 -6.59
C LEU A 60 -15.81 -15.77 -6.20
N SER A 61 -15.79 -16.72 -5.27
CA SER A 61 -14.60 -17.41 -4.79
C SER A 61 -14.28 -18.64 -5.62
#